data_AF-A0A0G1B6W5-F1
#
_entry.id   AF-A0A0G1B6W5-F1
#
_cell.length_a   1.000
_cell.length_b   1.000
_cell.length_c   1.000
_cell.angle_alpha   90.00
_cell.angle_beta   90.00
_cell.angle_gamma   90.00
#
_symmetry.space_group_name_H-M   'P 1'
#
loop_
_entity.id
_entity.type
_entity.pdbx_description
1 polymer ?
#
loop_
_entity_poly.entity_id
_entity_poly.type
_entity_poly.pdbx_seq_one_letter_code
_entity_poly.pdbx_strand_id
1 'polypeptide(L)'
;MKDEPKITIIKSKGGFEMPKINSKILILISVVILAIISITTAAFMFGRKNEPIAPNAPKKAAAAVQSVCTLTFTIAPPPAPGTCGADCSSTSQCETGLICDPEKSNVCWDVSCETATPTPTPTPTPTPTPEPAEPNTCGGTCGSNSNCNEGLFCYQGFCRNPDNPMNANCDGVTSSPTPTPITLEKAGSVGGTWTVALSGAALLILGSLVMFAL
;
A
#
# COMPACT_ATOMS: atom_id res chain seq x y z
N MET A 1 3.05 -0.99 -46.42
CA MET A 1 1.58 -0.88 -46.37
C MET A 1 1.24 -0.44 -44.97
N LYS A 2 0.69 0.76 -44.83
CA LYS A 2 0.60 1.51 -43.57
C LYS A 2 -0.88 1.82 -43.38
N ASP A 3 -1.56 1.01 -42.57
CA ASP A 3 -3.00 1.12 -42.37
C ASP A 3 -3.31 2.26 -41.41
N GLU A 4 -3.95 3.31 -41.92
CA GLU A 4 -4.48 4.42 -41.11
C GLU A 4 -5.80 4.01 -40.45
N PRO A 5 -5.98 4.26 -39.15
CA PRO A 5 -7.23 3.95 -38.46
C PRO A 5 -8.31 4.96 -38.85
N LYS A 6 -9.36 4.45 -39.52
CA LYS A 6 -10.54 5.22 -39.92
C LYS A 6 -11.44 5.46 -38.70
N ILE A 7 -11.31 6.63 -38.07
CA ILE A 7 -12.19 7.06 -36.98
C ILE A 7 -13.55 7.43 -37.57
N THR A 8 -14.56 6.61 -37.27
CA THR A 8 -15.94 6.86 -37.71
C THR A 8 -16.66 7.64 -36.61
N ILE A 9 -16.87 8.93 -36.82
CA ILE A 9 -17.62 9.79 -35.90
C ILE A 9 -19.11 9.45 -36.04
N ILE A 10 -19.67 8.78 -35.03
CA ILE A 10 -21.09 8.45 -34.99
C ILE A 10 -21.85 9.74 -34.64
N LYS A 11 -22.46 10.36 -35.65
CA LYS A 11 -23.31 11.55 -35.46
C LYS A 11 -24.60 11.11 -34.77
N SER A 12 -24.78 11.47 -33.50
CA SER A 12 -25.98 11.11 -32.74
C SER A 12 -27.23 11.70 -33.41
N LYS A 13 -28.04 10.82 -34.01
CA LYS A 13 -29.24 11.15 -34.80
C LYS A 13 -30.50 11.01 -33.95
N GLY A 14 -30.49 11.63 -32.78
CA GLY A 14 -31.62 11.68 -31.86
C GLY A 14 -31.64 13.04 -31.18
N GLY A 15 -32.47 13.95 -31.69
CA GLY A 15 -32.84 15.15 -30.95
C GLY A 15 -33.64 14.71 -29.75
N PHE A 16 -33.01 14.69 -28.57
CA PHE A 16 -33.70 14.42 -27.33
C PHE A 16 -34.59 15.62 -27.02
N GLU A 17 -35.84 15.58 -27.47
CA GLU A 17 -36.85 16.54 -27.04
C GLU A 17 -37.03 16.37 -25.53
N MET A 18 -36.47 17.30 -24.75
CA MET A 18 -36.66 17.29 -23.32
C MET A 18 -38.13 17.59 -23.03
N PRO A 19 -38.85 16.69 -22.33
CA PRO A 19 -40.21 16.96 -21.94
C PRO A 19 -40.26 18.23 -21.10
N LYS A 20 -41.34 19.00 -21.22
CA LYS A 20 -41.57 20.24 -20.48
C LYS A 20 -41.86 19.90 -19.01
N ILE A 21 -40.83 19.53 -18.27
CA ILE A 21 -40.94 19.15 -16.86
C ILE A 21 -41.13 20.44 -16.05
N ASN A 22 -42.13 20.43 -15.17
CA ASN A 22 -42.45 21.59 -14.33
C ASN A 22 -41.24 21.97 -13.46
N SER A 23 -40.91 23.26 -13.35
CA SER A 23 -39.68 23.72 -12.68
C SER A 23 -39.55 23.18 -11.25
N LYS A 24 -40.67 23.08 -10.51
CA LYS A 24 -40.71 22.49 -9.17
C LYS A 24 -40.33 21.00 -9.15
N ILE A 25 -40.74 20.24 -10.17
CA ILE A 25 -40.42 18.82 -10.32
C ILE A 25 -38.93 18.66 -10.66
N LEU A 26 -38.36 19.53 -11.49
CA LEU A 26 -36.94 19.51 -11.82
C LEU A 26 -36.05 19.71 -10.57
N ILE A 27 -36.43 20.67 -9.71
CA ILE A 27 -35.71 20.93 -8.45
C ILE A 27 -35.79 19.70 -7.53
N LEU A 28 -36.97 19.11 -7.39
CA LEU A 28 -37.17 17.94 -6.53
C LEU A 28 -36.36 16.72 -7.03
N ILE A 29 -36.35 16.47 -8.33
CA ILE A 29 -35.53 15.40 -8.94
C ILE A 29 -34.04 15.66 -8.72
N SER A 30 -33.57 16.89 -8.91
CA SER A 30 -32.16 17.25 -8.71
C SER A 30 -31.70 17.00 -7.27
N VAL A 31 -32.52 17.37 -6.28
CA VAL A 31 -32.21 17.14 -4.85
C VAL A 31 -32.12 15.65 -4.54
N VAL A 32 -33.05 14.83 -5.06
CA VAL A 32 -33.03 13.37 -4.87
C VAL A 32 -31.79 12.74 -5.48
N ILE A 33 -31.40 13.15 -6.70
CA ILE A 33 -30.19 12.65 -7.36
C ILE A 33 -28.94 13.00 -6.55
N LEU A 34 -28.82 14.23 -6.06
CA LEU A 34 -27.68 14.64 -5.24
C LEU A 34 -27.60 13.86 -3.91
N ALA A 35 -28.75 13.58 -3.28
CA ALA A 35 -28.80 12.75 -2.08
C ALA A 35 -28.31 11.32 -2.34
N ILE A 36 -28.71 10.71 -3.46
CA ILE A 36 -28.28 9.35 -3.85
C ILE A 36 -26.77 9.31 -4.12
N ILE A 37 -26.21 10.29 -4.82
CA ILE A 37 -24.76 10.36 -5.11
C ILE A 37 -23.96 10.52 -3.81
N SER A 38 -24.45 11.34 -2.88
CA SER A 38 -23.83 11.52 -1.57
C SER A 38 -23.79 10.22 -0.77
N ILE A 39 -24.90 9.49 -0.70
CA ILE A 39 -25.01 8.24 0.06
C ILE A 39 -24.12 7.15 -0.54
N THR A 40 -24.14 6.98 -1.87
CA THR A 40 -23.34 5.96 -2.56
C THR A 40 -21.83 6.20 -2.42
N THR A 41 -21.39 7.46 -2.51
CA THR A 41 -19.97 7.81 -2.30
C THR A 41 -19.51 7.53 -0.88
N ALA A 42 -20.35 7.84 0.12
CA ALA A 42 -20.06 7.55 1.52
C ALA A 42 -19.95 6.03 1.79
N ALA A 43 -20.87 5.24 1.24
CA ALA A 43 -20.85 3.78 1.37
C ALA A 43 -19.59 3.16 0.76
N PHE A 44 -19.17 3.63 -0.42
CA PHE A 44 -17.95 3.15 -1.09
C PHE A 44 -16.68 3.46 -0.29
N MET A 45 -16.58 4.67 0.26
CA MET A 45 -15.47 5.09 1.12
C MET A 45 -15.42 4.28 2.42
N PHE A 46 -16.59 3.92 2.99
CA PHE A 46 -16.65 3.10 4.20
C PHE A 46 -16.27 1.63 3.92
N GLY A 47 -16.70 1.08 2.77
CA GLY A 47 -16.32 -0.26 2.34
C GLY A 47 -14.80 -0.44 2.21
N ARG A 48 -14.10 0.56 1.67
CA ARG A 48 -12.63 0.51 1.49
C ARG A 48 -11.82 0.64 2.78
N LYS A 49 -12.42 1.02 3.91
CA LYS A 49 -11.70 1.09 5.20
C LYS A 49 -11.55 -0.28 5.88
N ASN A 50 -12.39 -1.25 5.50
CA ASN A 50 -12.39 -2.60 6.07
C ASN A 50 -11.67 -3.62 5.19
N GLU A 51 -11.22 -3.22 4.00
CA GLU A 51 -10.30 -4.04 3.24
C GLU A 51 -8.96 -4.02 4.01
N PRO A 52 -8.36 -5.19 4.30
CA PRO A 52 -7.07 -5.24 4.96
C PRO A 52 -6.07 -4.48 4.08
N ILE A 53 -5.82 -3.22 4.44
CA ILE A 53 -4.72 -2.43 3.93
C ILE A 53 -3.50 -3.30 4.14
N ALA A 54 -2.89 -3.74 3.03
CA ALA A 54 -1.69 -4.55 3.04
C ALA A 54 -0.76 -4.01 4.14
N PRO A 55 -0.25 -4.87 5.05
CA PRO A 55 0.52 -4.43 6.22
C PRO A 55 1.50 -3.38 5.75
N ASN A 56 1.36 -2.15 6.28
CA ASN A 56 2.10 -0.98 5.84
C ASN A 56 3.53 -1.41 5.56
N ALA A 57 3.88 -1.54 4.27
CA ALA A 57 5.24 -1.87 3.90
C ALA A 57 6.10 -0.85 4.63
N PRO A 58 7.10 -1.28 5.43
CA PRO A 58 7.88 -0.38 6.26
C PRO A 58 8.28 0.80 5.38
N LYS A 59 7.85 2.01 5.78
CA LYS A 59 8.20 3.26 5.07
C LYS A 59 9.71 3.20 4.90
N LYS A 60 10.14 2.99 3.66
CA LYS A 60 11.55 2.80 3.33
C LYS A 60 12.29 4.01 3.88
N ALA A 61 13.08 3.80 4.92
CA ALA A 61 14.16 4.71 5.25
C ALA A 61 15.01 4.84 3.99
N ALA A 62 15.21 6.07 3.54
CA ALA A 62 15.94 6.33 2.33
C ALA A 62 17.37 5.78 2.46
N ALA A 63 17.73 4.94 1.48
CA ALA A 63 19.08 4.64 1.03
C ALA A 63 20.11 4.18 2.08
N ALA A 64 20.15 2.86 2.31
CA ALA A 64 21.43 2.16 2.46
C ALA A 64 21.65 1.29 1.21
N VAL A 65 22.75 1.57 0.53
CA VAL A 65 23.21 0.94 -0.70
C VAL A 65 23.51 -0.53 -0.44
N GLN A 66 22.86 -1.41 -1.20
CA GLN A 66 23.15 -2.84 -1.38
C GLN A 66 23.03 -3.74 -0.14
N SER A 67 21.80 -3.99 0.33
CA SER A 67 21.48 -5.31 0.88
C SER A 67 20.63 -6.06 -0.14
N VAL A 68 21.26 -6.99 -0.88
CA VAL A 68 20.53 -7.97 -1.70
C VAL A 68 19.74 -8.83 -0.73
N CYS A 69 18.46 -8.50 -0.54
CA CYS A 69 17.54 -9.36 0.19
C CYS A 69 17.19 -10.52 -0.72
N THR A 70 17.89 -11.64 -0.59
CA THR A 70 17.54 -12.89 -1.26
C THR A 70 16.30 -13.46 -0.56
N LEU A 71 15.14 -13.33 -1.21
CA LEU A 71 13.94 -14.06 -0.82
C LEU A 71 14.09 -15.49 -1.33
N THR A 72 14.47 -16.41 -0.45
CA THR A 72 14.49 -17.84 -0.77
C THR A 72 13.10 -18.41 -0.48
N PHE A 73 12.42 -18.89 -1.52
CA PHE A 73 11.27 -19.76 -1.36
C PHE A 73 11.64 -21.16 -1.86
N THR A 74 11.22 -22.17 -1.11
CA THR A 74 11.33 -23.57 -1.53
C THR A 74 10.09 -23.91 -2.33
N ILE A 75 10.24 -24.12 -3.64
CA ILE A 75 9.18 -24.72 -4.45
C ILE A 75 9.08 -26.18 -4.03
N ALA A 76 7.92 -26.60 -3.54
CA ALA A 76 7.68 -28.01 -3.28
C ALA A 76 7.83 -28.80 -4.59
N PRO A 77 8.51 -29.96 -4.58
CA PRO A 77 8.62 -30.78 -5.78
C PRO A 77 7.22 -31.12 -6.31
N PRO A 78 7.05 -31.20 -7.65
CA PRO A 78 5.77 -31.58 -8.23
C PRO A 78 5.30 -32.93 -7.64
N PRO A 79 4.00 -33.08 -7.34
CA PRO A 79 3.46 -34.32 -6.81
C PRO A 79 3.75 -35.47 -7.78
N ALA A 80 4.00 -36.66 -7.23
CA ALA A 80 4.17 -37.85 -8.05
C ALA A 80 2.91 -38.07 -8.92
N PRO A 81 3.06 -38.52 -10.18
CA PRO A 81 1.93 -38.73 -11.08
C PRO A 81 0.83 -39.58 -10.43
N GLY A 82 -0.41 -39.10 -10.48
CA GLY A 82 -1.59 -39.79 -9.96
C GLY A 82 -1.90 -39.60 -8.49
N THR A 83 -1.10 -38.82 -7.74
CA THR A 83 -1.39 -38.46 -6.34
C THR A 83 -2.22 -37.17 -6.23
N CYS A 84 -2.70 -36.82 -5.03
CA CYS A 84 -3.46 -35.59 -4.77
C CYS A 84 -2.77 -34.35 -5.36
N GLY A 85 -3.49 -33.60 -6.20
CA GLY A 85 -2.99 -32.37 -6.83
C GLY A 85 -2.11 -32.60 -8.06
N ALA A 86 -1.89 -33.85 -8.49
CA ALA A 86 -1.30 -34.13 -9.79
C ALA A 86 -2.30 -33.81 -10.92
N ASP A 87 -1.80 -33.22 -12.00
CA ASP A 87 -2.60 -32.96 -13.21
C ASP A 87 -3.13 -34.26 -13.81
N CYS A 88 -4.36 -34.22 -14.32
CA CYS A 88 -5.02 -35.36 -14.95
C CYS A 88 -5.84 -34.93 -16.17
N SER A 89 -6.04 -35.86 -17.09
CA SER A 89 -6.96 -35.75 -18.24
C SER A 89 -8.11 -36.75 -18.15
N SER A 90 -8.00 -37.76 -17.28
CA SER A 90 -9.04 -38.74 -17.00
C SER A 90 -8.84 -39.36 -15.62
N THR A 91 -9.92 -39.84 -14.99
CA THR A 91 -9.90 -40.48 -13.65
C THR A 91 -9.00 -41.71 -13.57
N SER A 92 -8.76 -42.40 -14.68
CA SER A 92 -7.85 -43.55 -14.74
C SER A 92 -6.37 -43.21 -14.51
N GLN A 93 -6.00 -41.92 -14.54
CA GLN A 93 -4.64 -41.45 -14.24
C GLN A 93 -4.42 -41.21 -12.75
N CYS A 94 -5.48 -41.28 -11.94
CA CYS A 94 -5.43 -41.04 -10.52
C CYS A 94 -5.35 -42.35 -9.73
N GLU A 95 -4.73 -42.29 -8.55
CA GLU A 95 -4.67 -43.42 -7.62
C GLU A 95 -6.08 -43.84 -7.16
N THR A 96 -6.23 -45.10 -6.74
CA THR A 96 -7.53 -45.69 -6.34
C THR A 96 -8.20 -44.82 -5.27
N GLY A 97 -9.38 -44.28 -5.59
CA GLY A 97 -10.17 -43.43 -4.69
C GLY A 97 -10.15 -41.94 -5.06
N LEU A 98 -9.29 -41.52 -5.98
CA LEU A 98 -9.22 -40.14 -6.48
C LEU A 98 -10.02 -39.97 -7.78
N ILE A 99 -10.59 -38.78 -7.99
CA ILE A 99 -11.34 -38.40 -9.20
C ILE A 99 -10.61 -37.25 -9.90
N CYS A 100 -10.57 -37.27 -11.24
CA CYS A 100 -10.07 -36.14 -12.01
C CYS A 100 -11.15 -35.05 -12.05
N ASP A 101 -10.96 -33.97 -11.30
CA ASP A 101 -11.98 -32.93 -11.12
C ASP A 101 -11.69 -31.70 -12.01
N PRO A 102 -12.54 -31.41 -13.02
CA PRO A 102 -12.37 -30.25 -13.88
C PRO A 102 -12.62 -28.92 -13.15
N GLU A 103 -13.38 -28.90 -12.06
CA GLU A 103 -13.61 -27.70 -11.25
C GLU A 103 -12.38 -27.32 -10.41
N LYS A 104 -11.51 -28.29 -10.13
CA LYS A 104 -10.24 -28.12 -9.42
C LYS A 104 -9.04 -27.95 -10.36
N SER A 105 -9.28 -27.52 -11.59
CA SER A 105 -8.26 -27.33 -12.65
C SER A 105 -7.73 -28.63 -13.27
N ASN A 106 -8.56 -29.69 -13.34
CA ASN A 106 -8.18 -31.01 -13.86
C ASN A 106 -7.02 -31.64 -13.06
N VAL A 107 -7.18 -31.74 -11.75
CA VAL A 107 -6.24 -32.44 -10.87
C VAL A 107 -6.91 -33.63 -10.19
N CYS A 108 -6.12 -34.64 -9.84
CA CYS A 108 -6.57 -35.77 -9.05
C CYS A 108 -6.93 -35.30 -7.62
N TRP A 109 -8.19 -35.44 -7.24
CA TRP A 109 -8.71 -34.93 -5.98
C TRP A 109 -9.69 -35.90 -5.30
N ASP A 110 -9.74 -35.82 -3.97
CA ASP A 110 -10.70 -36.45 -3.07
C ASP A 110 -10.78 -35.58 -1.79
N VAL A 111 -11.85 -35.72 -1.02
CA VAL A 111 -12.04 -35.07 0.29
C VAL A 111 -10.87 -35.38 1.22
N SER A 112 -10.25 -36.55 1.10
CA SER A 112 -9.04 -36.93 1.83
C SER A 112 -7.81 -36.06 1.48
N CYS A 113 -7.75 -35.49 0.28
CA CYS A 113 -6.69 -34.56 -0.15
C CYS A 113 -6.75 -33.20 0.55
N GLU A 114 -7.84 -32.86 1.25
CA GLU A 114 -7.93 -31.62 2.04
C GLU A 114 -7.12 -31.69 3.35
N THR A 115 -6.49 -32.84 3.63
CA THR A 115 -5.93 -33.13 4.95
C THR A 115 -4.41 -32.94 5.01
N ALA A 116 -4.01 -31.67 5.06
CA ALA A 116 -3.02 -31.21 6.04
C ALA A 116 -3.12 -29.68 6.09
N THR A 117 -3.91 -29.16 7.03
CA THR A 117 -3.72 -27.78 7.47
C THR A 117 -2.22 -27.64 7.77
N PRO A 118 -1.47 -26.77 7.08
CA PRO A 118 -0.05 -26.65 7.33
C PRO A 118 0.11 -26.34 8.81
N THR A 119 0.79 -27.23 9.53
CA THR A 119 1.19 -26.94 10.91
C THR A 119 1.90 -25.59 10.85
N PRO A 120 1.45 -24.57 11.62
CA PRO A 120 2.04 -23.25 11.54
C PRO A 120 3.54 -23.42 11.73
N THR A 121 4.31 -23.08 10.69
CA THR A 121 5.76 -23.08 10.79
C THR A 121 6.10 -22.13 11.94
N PRO A 122 6.91 -22.54 12.93
CA PRO A 122 7.24 -21.66 14.03
C PRO A 122 7.77 -20.36 13.46
N THR A 123 7.09 -19.26 13.77
CA THR A 123 7.55 -17.93 13.40
C THR A 123 8.98 -17.78 13.90
N PRO A 124 9.96 -17.44 13.04
CA PRO A 124 11.33 -17.26 13.50
C PRO A 124 11.32 -16.23 14.62
N THR A 125 11.84 -16.60 15.79
CA THR A 125 12.04 -15.67 16.89
C THR A 125 12.87 -14.49 16.35
N PRO A 126 12.41 -13.23 16.53
CA PRO A 126 13.17 -12.09 16.04
C PRO A 126 14.57 -12.15 16.64
N THR A 127 15.59 -12.21 15.78
CA THR A 127 16.96 -12.05 16.20
C THR A 127 17.08 -10.69 16.89
N PRO A 128 17.67 -10.58 18.09
CA PRO A 128 17.85 -9.30 18.74
C PRO A 128 18.54 -8.35 17.77
N THR A 129 17.92 -7.20 17.54
CA THR A 129 18.55 -6.14 16.76
C THR A 129 19.81 -5.74 17.53
N PRO A 130 21.00 -5.77 16.91
CA PRO A 130 22.21 -5.35 17.60
C PRO A 130 22.02 -3.93 18.10
N GLU A 131 22.37 -3.72 19.37
CA GLU A 131 22.36 -2.39 19.98
C GLU A 131 23.26 -1.47 19.14
N PRO A 132 22.83 -0.23 18.83
CA PRO A 132 23.64 0.69 18.04
C PRO A 132 25.01 0.88 18.72
N ALA A 133 26.08 0.49 18.02
CA ALA A 133 27.42 0.75 18.51
C ALA A 133 27.64 2.25 18.66
N GLU A 134 28.36 2.64 19.70
CA GLU A 134 28.68 4.04 19.99
C GLU A 134 29.38 4.69 18.76
N PRO A 135 28.96 5.89 18.32
CA PRO A 135 29.55 6.52 17.14
C PRO A 135 31.06 6.76 17.30
N ASN A 136 31.82 6.36 16.30
CA ASN A 136 33.27 6.51 16.29
C ASN A 136 33.66 7.99 16.13
N THR A 137 34.68 8.39 16.88
CA THR A 137 35.30 9.72 16.78
C THR A 137 36.13 9.85 15.50
N CYS A 138 36.66 11.05 15.25
CA CYS A 138 37.58 11.28 14.14
C CYS A 138 38.71 10.24 14.13
N GLY A 139 39.02 9.69 12.96
CA GLY A 139 40.06 8.67 12.84
C GLY A 139 39.56 7.24 13.06
N GLY A 140 38.40 7.05 13.69
CA GLY A 140 37.82 5.73 13.92
C GLY A 140 37.34 5.06 12.63
N THR A 141 37.26 3.74 12.63
CA THR A 141 36.81 2.96 11.48
C THR A 141 35.30 3.08 11.28
N CYS A 142 34.82 3.01 10.04
CA CYS A 142 33.39 3.09 9.75
C CYS A 142 33.03 2.20 8.57
N GLY A 143 31.85 1.57 8.66
CA GLY A 143 31.20 0.94 7.51
C GLY A 143 30.26 1.88 6.77
N SER A 144 29.74 2.89 7.48
CA SER A 144 28.78 3.87 6.98
C SER A 144 28.84 5.17 7.79
N ASN A 145 28.21 6.24 7.29
CA ASN A 145 28.19 7.55 7.99
C ASN A 145 27.51 7.50 9.37
N SER A 146 26.60 6.55 9.62
CA SER A 146 25.96 6.38 10.93
C SER A 146 26.88 5.78 12.00
N ASN A 147 28.03 5.23 11.60
CA ASN A 147 29.07 4.81 12.53
C ASN A 147 29.96 5.96 13.00
N CYS A 148 29.81 7.16 12.46
CA CYS A 148 30.63 8.32 12.80
C CYS A 148 29.87 9.29 13.70
N ASN A 149 30.59 9.96 14.60
CA ASN A 149 30.02 10.97 15.47
C ASN A 149 29.46 12.17 14.67
N GLU A 150 28.58 12.96 15.29
CA GLU A 150 27.89 14.07 14.60
C GLU A 150 28.89 15.02 13.91
N GLY A 151 28.62 15.36 12.65
CA GLY A 151 29.47 16.23 11.83
C GLY A 151 30.63 15.53 11.12
N LEU A 152 30.80 14.22 11.29
CA LEU A 152 31.79 13.42 10.56
C LEU A 152 31.12 12.54 9.49
N PHE A 153 31.87 12.18 8.45
CA PHE A 153 31.41 11.26 7.42
C PHE A 153 32.43 10.14 7.16
N CYS A 154 31.96 9.01 6.66
CA CYS A 154 32.79 7.85 6.41
C CYS A 154 33.51 7.97 5.06
N TYR A 155 34.83 8.13 5.08
CA TYR A 155 35.68 8.26 3.91
C TYR A 155 36.81 7.23 3.95
N GLN A 156 36.87 6.37 2.93
CA GLN A 156 37.83 5.26 2.84
C GLN A 156 37.86 4.35 4.08
N GLY A 157 36.70 4.13 4.70
CA GLY A 157 36.57 3.28 5.89
C GLY A 157 36.95 3.96 7.21
N PHE A 158 37.16 5.28 7.23
CA PHE A 158 37.40 6.03 8.45
C PHE A 158 36.54 7.30 8.56
N CYS A 159 36.19 7.69 9.78
CA CYS A 159 35.46 8.93 10.05
C CYS A 159 36.36 10.15 9.83
N ARG A 160 35.91 11.07 8.98
CA ARG A 160 36.65 12.27 8.55
C ARG A 160 35.76 13.52 8.58
N ASN A 161 36.39 14.68 8.63
CA ASN A 161 35.73 15.96 8.50
C ASN A 161 35.31 16.21 7.03
N PRO A 162 34.04 16.55 6.74
CA PRO A 162 33.57 16.90 5.39
C PRO A 162 34.40 17.98 4.69
N ASP A 163 34.89 18.96 5.44
CA ASP A 163 35.65 20.09 4.90
C ASP A 163 37.10 19.71 4.52
N ASN A 164 37.61 18.62 5.11
CA ASN A 164 38.96 18.14 4.83
C ASN A 164 39.05 16.61 4.96
N PRO A 165 38.56 15.87 3.96
CA PRO A 165 38.43 14.41 4.04
C PRO A 165 39.78 13.67 4.04
N MET A 166 40.86 14.34 3.62
CA MET A 166 42.20 13.77 3.61
C MET A 166 42.95 13.93 4.95
N ASN A 167 42.51 14.82 5.84
CA ASN A 167 43.15 14.99 7.15
C ASN A 167 42.64 13.93 8.13
N ALA A 168 43.55 13.09 8.62
CA ALA A 168 43.24 12.05 9.59
C ALA A 168 42.91 12.58 10.99
N ASN A 169 43.33 13.81 11.32
CA ASN A 169 43.15 14.39 12.64
C ASN A 169 41.84 15.16 12.81
N CYS A 170 41.09 15.39 11.73
CA CYS A 170 39.90 16.26 11.71
C CYS A 170 40.14 17.62 12.40
N ASP A 171 41.34 18.19 12.27
CA ASP A 171 41.59 19.53 12.78
C ASP A 171 40.63 20.51 12.12
N GLY A 172 39.95 21.33 12.92
CA GLY A 172 38.99 22.32 12.45
C GLY A 172 37.51 21.95 12.64
N VAL A 173 37.15 20.81 13.21
CA VAL A 173 35.80 20.66 13.80
C VAL A 173 35.74 21.49 15.08
N THR A 174 35.47 22.78 14.95
CA THR A 174 34.74 23.49 16.00
C THR A 174 33.44 22.76 16.14
N SER A 175 33.21 22.12 17.29
CA SER A 175 31.92 21.53 17.63
C SER A 175 30.85 22.58 17.39
N SER A 176 30.18 22.48 16.24
CA SER A 176 28.99 23.27 15.98
C SER A 176 28.05 22.95 17.14
N PRO A 177 27.53 23.96 17.86
CA PRO A 177 26.70 23.72 19.02
C PRO A 177 25.63 22.70 18.62
N THR A 178 25.51 21.63 19.42
CA THR A 178 24.49 20.59 19.26
C THR A 178 23.19 21.30 18.87
N PRO A 179 22.68 21.09 17.64
CA PRO A 179 21.44 21.74 17.23
C PRO A 179 20.42 21.37 18.29
N THR A 180 19.89 22.38 18.99
CA THR A 180 18.84 22.16 19.98
C THR A 180 17.80 21.27 19.31
N PRO A 181 17.50 20.08 19.87
CA PRO A 181 16.65 19.12 19.19
C PRO A 181 15.39 19.85 18.77
N ILE A 182 15.21 20.01 17.46
CA ILE A 182 13.99 20.57 16.92
C ILE A 182 12.95 19.55 17.34
N THR A 183 12.16 19.92 18.35
CA THR A 183 11.02 19.12 18.78
C THR A 183 10.10 19.13 17.57
N LEU A 184 10.22 18.08 16.76
CA LEU A 184 9.40 17.92 15.59
C LEU A 184 8.00 17.71 16.15
N GLU A 185 7.21 18.78 16.20
CA GLU A 185 5.81 18.69 16.56
C GLU A 185 5.22 17.58 15.70
N LYS A 186 4.80 16.54 16.40
CA LYS A 186 4.12 15.36 15.88
C LYS A 186 3.19 15.82 14.78
N ALA A 187 3.49 15.41 13.54
CA ALA A 187 2.70 15.74 12.36
C ALA A 187 1.22 15.60 12.74
N GLY A 188 0.55 16.74 12.75
CA GLY A 188 -0.75 16.93 13.38
C GLY A 188 -1.68 15.78 13.01
N SER A 189 -2.13 15.08 14.05
CA SER A 189 -3.37 14.33 13.99
C SER A 189 -4.41 15.27 13.39
N VAL A 190 -4.81 15.03 12.15
CA VAL A 190 -5.87 15.77 11.44
C VAL A 190 -7.21 15.49 12.11
N GLY A 191 -7.37 16.01 13.33
CA GLY A 191 -8.61 16.03 14.11
C GLY A 191 -9.57 17.11 13.64
N GLY A 192 -9.71 17.31 12.32
CA GLY A 192 -10.44 18.43 11.74
C GLY A 192 -11.57 18.06 10.78
N THR A 193 -11.83 16.77 10.51
CA THR A 193 -12.80 16.38 9.46
C THR A 193 -14.26 16.44 9.92
N TRP A 194 -14.55 16.58 11.22
CA TRP A 194 -15.92 16.64 11.72
C TRP A 194 -16.56 18.04 11.63
N THR A 195 -15.78 19.12 11.63
CA THR A 195 -16.30 20.49 11.59
C THR A 195 -16.86 20.90 10.22
N VAL A 196 -16.36 20.29 9.14
CA VAL A 196 -16.90 20.52 7.78
C VAL A 196 -18.24 19.80 7.59
N ALA A 197 -18.46 18.67 8.25
CA ALA A 197 -19.73 17.93 8.15
C ALA A 197 -20.90 18.65 8.85
N LEU A 198 -20.65 19.29 10.00
CA LEU A 198 -21.69 19.99 10.76
C LEU A 198 -22.11 21.32 10.09
N SER A 199 -21.17 22.04 9.48
CA SER A 199 -21.48 23.28 8.75
C SER A 199 -22.28 23.03 7.47
N GLY A 200 -22.01 21.93 6.76
CA GLY A 200 -22.81 21.51 5.60
C GLY A 200 -24.25 21.11 5.94
N ALA A 201 -24.46 20.41 7.06
CA ALA A 201 -25.80 20.00 7.49
C ALA A 201 -26.68 21.20 7.88
N ALA A 202 -26.11 22.22 8.54
CA ALA A 202 -26.84 23.42 8.94
C ALA A 202 -27.36 24.24 7.74
N LEU A 203 -26.56 24.36 6.68
CA LEU A 203 -26.96 25.08 5.46
C LEU A 203 -28.06 24.36 4.67
N LEU A 204 -28.08 23.02 4.68
CA LEU A 204 -29.14 22.24 4.04
C LEU A 204 -30.49 22.35 4.77
N ILE A 205 -30.47 22.41 6.11
CA ILE A 205 -31.68 22.58 6.92
C ILE A 205 -32.24 24.00 6.73
N LEU A 206 -31.38 25.04 6.78
CA LEU A 206 -31.79 26.42 6.53
C LEU A 206 -32.31 26.63 5.09
N GLY A 207 -31.66 26.04 4.09
CA GLY A 207 -32.12 26.08 2.71
C GLY A 207 -33.49 25.42 2.50
N SER A 208 -33.75 24.31 3.20
CA SER A 208 -35.03 23.60 3.11
C SER A 208 -36.17 24.36 3.77
N LEU A 209 -35.92 25.05 4.90
CA LEU A 209 -36.93 25.89 5.56
C LEU A 209 -37.31 27.12 4.73
N VAL A 210 -36.34 27.77 4.08
CA VAL A 210 -36.61 28.91 3.18
C VAL A 210 -37.42 28.48 1.96
N MET A 211 -37.16 27.30 1.40
CA MET A 211 -37.94 26.74 0.29
C MET A 211 -39.36 26.30 0.69
N PHE A 212 -39.63 26.01 1.96
CA PHE A 212 -40.97 25.70 2.46
C PHE A 212 -41.81 26.93 2.78
N ALA A 213 -41.16 28.08 2.98
CA ALA A 213 -41.81 29.34 3.32
C ALA A 213 -42.14 30.24 2.09
N LEU A 214 -41.66 29.87 0.90
CA LEU A 214 -41.90 30.55 -0.39
C LEU A 214 -42.79 29.71 -1.31
#